data_AF-A0A6M1YQ28-F1
#
_entry.id   AF-A0A6M1YQ28-F1
#
_cell.length_a   1.000
_cell.length_b   1.000
_cell.length_c   1.000
_cell.angle_alpha   90.00
_cell.angle_beta   90.00
_cell.angle_gamma   90.00
#
_symmetry.space_group_name_H-M   'P 1'
#
loop_
_entity.id
_entity.type
_entity.pdbx_description
1 polymer ?
#
loop_
_entity_poly.entity_id
_entity_poly.type
_entity_poly.pdbx_seq_one_letter_code
_entity_poly.pdbx_strand_id
1 'polypeptide(L)'
;MSLPTTPKSTFKAAAPYGILALGVGAAGAVAGLACTATALKIIGIAGAIIGAYSFFAILICGFMNMGQPEKFKQDLPKYLGIIVGSAIADIIKNVAIETISGLIDGALGRQSSTIRRSRF
;
A
#
# COMPACT_ATOMS: atom_id res chain seq x y z
N MET A 1 17.83 14.33 43.72
CA MET A 1 16.83 14.89 42.79
C MET A 1 17.37 14.70 41.38
N SER A 2 16.92 13.66 40.67
CA SER A 2 17.33 13.42 39.29
C SER A 2 16.68 14.48 38.39
N LEU A 3 17.49 15.13 37.53
CA LEU A 3 16.99 16.10 36.56
C LEU A 3 15.87 15.48 35.72
N PRO A 4 14.82 16.25 35.35
CA PRO A 4 13.82 15.77 34.42
C PRO A 4 14.52 15.40 33.11
N THR A 5 14.51 14.11 32.80
CA THR A 5 15.00 13.60 31.53
C THR A 5 14.18 14.27 30.44
N THR A 6 14.84 15.06 29.59
CA THR A 6 14.23 15.70 28.42
C THR A 6 13.27 14.73 27.74
N PRO A 7 12.01 15.11 27.47
CA PRO A 7 11.05 14.22 26.83
C PRO A 7 11.63 13.79 25.49
N LYS A 8 11.98 12.50 25.39
CA LYS A 8 12.53 11.96 24.15
C LYS A 8 11.44 12.05 23.09
N SER A 9 11.68 12.85 22.06
CA SER A 9 10.70 13.12 21.01
C SER A 9 10.45 11.89 20.14
N THR A 10 9.20 11.42 20.12
CA THR A 10 8.73 10.37 19.19
C THR A 10 8.92 10.77 17.72
N PHE A 11 8.87 12.08 17.42
CA PHE A 11 9.10 12.60 16.07
C PHE A 11 10.50 12.29 15.56
N LYS A 12 11.54 12.46 16.40
CA LYS A 12 12.91 12.11 16.04
C LYS A 12 13.07 10.60 15.79
N ALA A 13 12.33 9.78 16.52
CA ALA A 13 12.32 8.33 16.32
C ALA A 13 11.55 7.91 15.06
N ALA A 14 10.47 8.62 14.69
CA ALA A 14 9.63 8.33 13.53
C ALA A 14 10.20 8.85 12.20
N ALA A 15 10.98 9.92 12.24
CA ALA A 15 11.57 10.58 11.05
C ALA A 15 12.27 9.63 10.06
N PRO A 16 13.20 8.74 10.46
CA PRO A 16 13.87 7.86 9.49
C PRO A 16 12.90 6.89 8.80
N TYR A 17 11.91 6.36 9.54
CA TYR A 17 10.90 5.48 8.97
C TYR A 17 9.99 6.23 7.99
N GLY A 18 9.61 7.46 8.33
CA GLY A 18 8.78 8.29 7.46
C GLY A 18 9.49 8.64 6.15
N ILE A 19 10.77 9.00 6.20
CA ILE A 19 11.60 9.28 5.01
C ILE A 19 11.70 8.03 4.12
N LEU A 20 11.95 6.86 4.71
CA LEU A 20 12.01 5.60 3.96
C LEU A 20 10.68 5.25 3.31
N ALA A 21 9.56 5.39 4.02
CA ALA A 21 8.23 5.12 3.48
C ALA A 21 7.89 6.03 2.29
N LEU A 22 8.20 7.33 2.39
CA LEU A 22 8.04 8.29 1.29
C LEU A 22 8.98 7.98 0.13
N GLY A 23 10.22 7.55 0.40
CA GLY A 23 11.17 7.13 -0.62
C GLY A 23 10.70 5.92 -1.42
N VAL A 24 10.18 4.89 -0.74
CA VAL A 24 9.58 3.72 -1.40
C VAL A 24 8.34 4.11 -2.21
N GLY A 25 7.50 4.99 -1.65
CA GLY A 25 6.32 5.51 -2.34
C GLY A 25 6.67 6.26 -3.63
N ALA A 26 7.64 7.17 -3.55
CA ALA A 26 8.12 7.95 -4.70
C ALA A 26 8.81 7.07 -5.75
N ALA A 27 9.65 6.13 -5.33
CA ALA A 27 10.31 5.19 -6.24
C ALA A 27 9.30 4.30 -6.98
N GLY A 28 8.29 3.80 -6.28
CA GLY A 28 7.19 3.05 -6.89
C GLY A 28 6.43 3.89 -7.93
N ALA A 29 6.09 5.13 -7.60
CA ALA A 29 5.39 6.04 -8.50
C ALA A 29 6.21 6.33 -9.78
N VAL A 30 7.51 6.60 -9.63
CA VAL A 30 8.41 6.84 -10.76
C VAL A 30 8.57 5.59 -11.62
N ALA A 31 8.76 4.42 -11.02
CA ALA A 31 8.84 3.16 -11.75
C ALA A 31 7.52 2.85 -12.49
N GLY A 32 6.38 3.11 -11.86
CA GLY A 32 5.06 2.92 -12.48
C GLY A 32 4.82 3.82 -13.68
N LEU A 33 5.33 5.06 -13.64
CA LEU A 33 5.23 6.02 -14.75
C LEU A 33 6.22 5.73 -15.89
N ALA A 34 7.45 5.32 -15.56
CA ALA A 34 8.53 5.13 -16.53
C ALA A 34 8.45 3.82 -17.32
N CYS A 35 7.70 2.82 -16.84
CA CYS A 35 7.64 1.51 -17.48
C CYS A 35 6.58 1.46 -18.59
N THR A 36 6.93 0.88 -19.75
CA THR A 36 5.97 0.66 -20.86
C THR A 36 5.23 -0.67 -20.74
N ALA A 37 5.84 -1.67 -20.12
CA ALA A 37 5.23 -2.98 -19.89
C ALA A 37 4.19 -2.94 -18.76
N THR A 38 2.99 -3.45 -19.01
CA THR A 38 1.84 -3.41 -18.09
C THR A 38 2.15 -4.04 -16.73
N ALA A 39 2.88 -5.16 -16.70
CA ALA A 39 3.26 -5.84 -15.46
C ALA A 39 4.17 -4.97 -14.57
N LEU A 40 5.12 -4.26 -15.17
CA LEU A 40 6.01 -3.35 -14.45
C LEU A 40 5.28 -2.10 -13.93
N LYS A 41 4.29 -1.60 -14.68
CA LYS A 41 3.42 -0.50 -14.21
C LYS A 41 2.66 -0.90 -12.95
N ILE A 42 2.09 -2.10 -12.93
CA ILE A 42 1.35 -2.63 -11.78
C ILE A 42 2.26 -2.75 -10.55
N ILE A 43 3.48 -3.27 -10.73
CA ILE A 43 4.46 -3.38 -9.64
C ILE A 43 4.86 -1.99 -9.11
N GLY A 44 5.09 -1.01 -9.99
CA GLY A 44 5.40 0.35 -9.59
C GLY A 44 4.27 1.01 -8.80
N ILE A 45 3.03 0.91 -9.30
CA ILE A 45 1.84 1.43 -8.61
C ILE A 45 1.64 0.74 -7.26
N ALA A 46 1.82 -0.59 -7.19
CA ALA A 46 1.75 -1.32 -5.93
C ALA A 46 2.81 -0.84 -4.93
N GLY A 47 4.05 -0.62 -5.37
CA GLY A 47 5.11 -0.03 -4.54
C GLY A 47 4.77 1.38 -4.04
N ALA A 48 4.17 2.21 -4.88
CA ALA A 48 3.71 3.55 -4.52
C ALA A 48 2.66 3.50 -3.41
N ILE A 49 1.68 2.60 -3.57
CA ILE A 49 0.60 2.40 -2.61
C ILE A 49 1.14 1.85 -1.28
N ILE A 50 2.02 0.84 -1.30
CA ILE A 50 2.64 0.28 -0.10
C ILE A 50 3.42 1.36 0.67
N GLY A 51 4.15 2.23 -0.03
CA GLY A 51 4.87 3.36 0.59
C GLY A 51 3.92 4.34 1.30
N ALA A 52 2.78 4.67 0.68
CA ALA A 52 1.77 5.53 1.27
C ALA A 52 1.13 4.91 2.53
N TYR A 53 0.73 3.64 2.49
CA TYR A 53 0.16 2.94 3.65
C TYR A 53 1.17 2.80 4.79
N SER A 54 2.44 2.56 4.46
CA SER A 54 3.52 2.50 5.44
C SER A 54 3.70 3.85 6.15
N PHE A 55 3.60 4.96 5.41
CA PHE A 55 3.65 6.30 5.98
C PHE A 55 2.48 6.59 6.94
N PHE A 56 1.25 6.20 6.57
CA PHE A 56 0.09 6.31 7.45
C PHE A 56 0.25 5.47 8.73
N ALA A 57 0.79 4.25 8.63
CA ALA A 57 1.06 3.41 9.79
C ALA A 57 2.05 4.06 10.77
N ILE A 58 3.10 4.70 10.23
CA ILE A 58 4.09 5.44 11.03
C ILE A 58 3.45 6.64 11.74
N LEU A 59 2.60 7.39 11.05
CA LEU A 59 1.88 8.52 11.65
C LEU A 59 0.97 8.08 12.78
N ILE A 60 0.13 7.06 12.55
CA ILE A 60 -0.81 6.54 13.57
C ILE A 60 -0.04 6.03 14.78
N CYS A 61 0.99 5.20 14.57
CA CYS A 61 1.84 4.70 15.66
C CYS A 61 2.54 5.85 16.41
N GLY A 62 3.00 6.87 15.68
CA GLY A 62 3.62 8.08 16.24
C GLY A 62 2.68 8.89 17.13
N PHE A 63 1.41 9.05 16.73
CA PHE A 63 0.39 9.71 17.54
C PHE A 63 0.01 8.90 18.79
N MET A 64 -0.17 7.58 18.67
CA MET A 64 -0.52 6.72 19.79
C MET A 64 0.59 6.61 20.85
N ASN A 65 1.85 6.74 20.44
CA ASN A 65 3.02 6.63 21.30
C ASN A 65 3.76 7.97 21.48
N MET A 66 3.04 9.10 21.43
CA MET A 66 3.62 10.43 21.58
C MET A 66 4.27 10.60 22.96
N GLY A 67 5.55 10.97 22.98
CA GLY A 67 6.37 11.04 24.21
C GLY A 67 6.95 9.71 24.70
N GLN A 68 6.66 8.60 24.03
CA GLN A 68 7.12 7.24 24.38
C GLN A 68 7.83 6.56 23.19
N PRO A 69 9.07 6.97 22.85
CA PRO A 69 9.76 6.48 21.65
C PRO A 69 10.13 5.00 21.70
N GLU A 70 10.33 4.42 22.89
CA GLU A 70 10.64 2.99 23.02
C GLU A 70 9.43 2.13 22.64
N LYS A 71 8.21 2.54 23.06
CA LYS A 71 6.96 1.86 22.66
C LYS A 71 6.68 2.04 21.17
N PHE A 72 6.92 3.23 20.63
CA PHE A 72 6.81 3.46 19.18
C PHE A 72 7.64 2.45 18.38
N LYS A 73 8.90 2.22 18.74
CA LYS A 73 9.76 1.26 18.03
C LYS A 73 9.29 -0.18 18.14
N GLN A 74 8.72 -0.56 19.28
CA GLN A 74 8.19 -1.92 19.52
C GLN A 74 6.88 -2.16 18.77
N ASP A 75 6.01 -1.16 18.73
CA ASP A 75 4.67 -1.26 18.13
C ASP A 75 4.68 -1.02 16.62
N LEU A 76 5.64 -0.23 16.11
CA LEU A 76 5.70 0.14 14.70
C LEU A 76 5.67 -1.07 13.74
N PRO A 77 6.43 -2.16 13.96
CA PRO A 77 6.36 -3.35 13.11
C PRO A 77 4.96 -3.99 13.10
N LYS A 78 4.25 -3.97 14.23
CA LYS A 78 2.89 -4.51 14.35
C LYS A 78 1.90 -3.67 13.54
N TYR A 79 1.96 -2.34 13.67
CA TYR A 79 1.10 -1.44 12.89
C TYR A 79 1.40 -1.50 11.40
N LEU A 80 2.68 -1.57 11.02
CA LEU A 80 3.08 -1.78 9.62
C LEU A 80 2.54 -3.11 9.08
N GLY A 81 2.70 -4.21 9.81
CA GLY A 81 2.19 -5.51 9.39
C GLY A 81 0.68 -5.54 9.19
N ILE A 82 -0.09 -4.90 10.08
CA ILE A 82 -1.55 -4.84 9.98
C ILE A 82 -1.99 -3.96 8.80
N ILE A 83 -1.46 -2.74 8.71
CA ILE A 83 -1.93 -1.74 7.73
C ILE A 83 -1.42 -2.05 6.33
N VAL A 84 -0.16 -2.48 6.18
CA VAL A 84 0.38 -2.89 4.88
C VAL A 84 -0.21 -4.24 4.47
N GLY A 85 -0.40 -5.17 5.41
CA GLY A 85 -1.03 -6.46 5.14
C GLY A 85 -2.47 -6.33 4.64
N SER A 86 -3.27 -5.45 5.27
CA SER A 86 -4.63 -5.19 4.80
C SER A 86 -4.65 -4.52 3.43
N ALA A 87 -3.75 -3.56 3.18
CA ALA A 87 -3.64 -2.92 1.87
C ALA A 87 -3.30 -3.90 0.76
N ILE A 88 -2.37 -4.84 0.99
CA ILE A 88 -2.03 -5.89 0.02
C ILE A 88 -3.24 -6.79 -0.25
N ALA A 89 -3.97 -7.19 0.80
CA ALA A 89 -5.15 -8.04 0.65
C ALA A 89 -6.24 -7.35 -0.20
N ASP A 90 -6.49 -6.05 0.03
CA ASP A 90 -7.45 -5.26 -0.76
C ASP A 90 -7.02 -5.09 -2.21
N ILE A 91 -5.73 -4.86 -2.47
CA ILE A 91 -5.18 -4.80 -3.84
C ILE A 91 -5.42 -6.14 -4.56
N ILE A 92 -5.08 -7.27 -3.93
CA ILE A 92 -5.27 -8.60 -4.51
C ILE A 92 -6.76 -8.84 -4.80
N LYS A 93 -7.65 -8.48 -3.86
CA LYS A 93 -9.09 -8.63 -4.03
C LYS A 93 -9.61 -7.80 -5.21
N ASN A 94 -9.19 -6.54 -5.34
CA ASN A 94 -9.62 -5.67 -6.44
C ASN A 94 -9.11 -6.18 -7.80
N VAL A 95 -7.86 -6.63 -7.87
CA VAL A 95 -7.30 -7.25 -9.08
C VAL A 95 -8.07 -8.53 -9.46
N ALA A 96 -8.42 -9.36 -8.47
CA ALA A 96 -9.21 -10.56 -8.71
C ALA A 96 -10.62 -10.23 -9.24
N ILE A 97 -11.29 -9.23 -8.65
CA ILE A 97 -12.61 -8.76 -9.11
C ILE A 97 -12.55 -8.24 -10.55
N GLU A 98 -11.56 -7.43 -10.88
CA GLU A 98 -11.40 -6.86 -12.23
C GLU A 98 -11.12 -7.96 -13.27
N THR A 99 -10.27 -8.94 -12.91
CA THR A 99 -9.97 -10.09 -13.78
C THR A 99 -11.21 -10.96 -14.03
N ILE A 100 -11.99 -11.25 -12.98
CA ILE A 100 -13.22 -12.04 -13.09
C ILE A 100 -14.28 -11.28 -13.92
N SER A 101 -14.41 -9.97 -13.70
CA SER A 101 -15.36 -9.14 -14.46
C SER A 101 -15.03 -9.12 -15.96
N GLY A 102 -13.74 -8.95 -16.31
CA GLY A 102 -13.29 -9.02 -17.71
C GLY A 102 -13.51 -10.39 -18.37
N LEU A 103 -13.39 -11.48 -17.61
CA LEU A 103 -13.71 -12.83 -18.09
C LEU A 103 -15.21 -13.01 -18.36
N ILE A 104 -16.06 -12.47 -17.48
CA ILE A 104 -17.53 -12.53 -17.63
C ILE A 104 -17.96 -11.70 -18.83
N ASP A 105 -17.47 -10.48 -18.99
CA ASP A 105 -17.78 -9.62 -20.14
C ASP A 105 -17.31 -10.25 -21.46
N GLY A 106 -16.13 -10.86 -21.46
CA GLY A 106 -15.62 -11.61 -22.61
C GLY A 106 -16.47 -12.84 -22.95
N ALA A 107 -16.98 -13.55 -21.95
CA ALA A 107 -17.85 -14.72 -22.15
C ALA A 107 -19.25 -14.31 -22.68
N LEU A 108 -19.83 -13.24 -22.13
CA LEU A 108 -21.11 -12.69 -22.57
C LEU A 108 -21.03 -12.13 -24.00
N GLY A 109 -19.95 -11.44 -24.35
CA GLY A 109 -19.69 -10.98 -25.71
C GLY A 109 -19.59 -12.13 -26.73
N ARG A 110 -18.94 -13.23 -26.36
CA ARG A 110 -18.86 -14.44 -27.20
C ARG A 110 -20.23 -15.11 -27.38
N GLN A 111 -21.02 -15.26 -26.31
CA GLN A 111 -22.36 -15.85 -26.41
C GLN A 111 -23.28 -15.04 -27.33
N SER A 112 -23.25 -13.70 -27.22
CA SER A 112 -24.02 -12.82 -28.09
C SER A 112 -23.64 -12.97 -29.56
N SER A 113 -22.34 -13.12 -29.86
CA SER A 113 -21.85 -13.36 -31.22
C SER A 113 -22.25 -14.73 -31.80
N THR A 114 -22.28 -15.77 -30.96
CA THR A 114 -22.70 -17.13 -31.35
C THR A 114 -24.20 -17.19 -31.64
N ILE A 115 -25.04 -16.57 -30.79
CA ILE A 115 -26.50 -16.48 -31.01
C ILE A 115 -26.81 -15.68 -32.29
N ARG A 116 -26.00 -14.67 -32.62
CA ARG A 116 -26.17 -13.89 -33.86
C ARG A 116 -25.83 -14.70 -35.11
N ARG A 117 -24.83 -15.60 -35.05
CA ARG A 117 -24.48 -16.48 -36.17
C ARG A 117 -25.48 -17.63 -36.39
N SER A 118 -26.21 -18.06 -35.36
CA SER A 118 -27.23 -19.12 -35.51
C SER A 118 -28.58 -18.62 -36.03
N ARG A 119 -28.73 -17.30 -36.27
CA ARG A 119 -29.94 -16.67 -36.80
C ARG A 119 -29.80 -16.22 -38.26
N PHE A 120 -28.69 -16.55 -38.91
CA PHE A 120 -28.46 -16.37 -40.35
C PHE A 120 -28.30 -17.72 -41.03
#